data_AF-A0A255TQK1-F1
#
_entry.id   AF-A0A255TQK1-F1
#
_cell.length_a   1.000
_cell.length_b   1.000
_cell.length_c   1.000
_cell.angle_alpha   90.00
_cell.angle_beta   90.00
_cell.angle_gamma   90.00
#
_symmetry.space_group_name_H-M   'P 1'
#
loop_
_entity.id
_entity.type
_entity.pdbx_description
1 polymer ?
#
loop_
_entity_poly.entity_id
_entity_poly.type
_entity_poly.pdbx_seq_one_letter_code
_entity_poly.pdbx_strand_id
1 'polypeptide(L)'
;MENMTKREANWQESYKELLAYVEEHGQLPNKKKADKRGLLNWWKYNKKQMKAGKLDDEHMQLLIELSDKRRVHLLFADESGDDE
;
A
#
# COMPACT_ATOMS: atom_id res chain seq x y z
N MET A 1 14.98 15.17 -18.01
CA MET A 1 14.81 13.75 -17.63
C MET A 1 15.00 13.71 -16.13
N GLU A 2 13.90 13.75 -15.37
CA GLU A 2 13.98 13.60 -13.92
C GLU A 2 14.76 12.34 -13.56
N ASN A 3 15.83 12.51 -12.78
CA ASN A 3 16.56 11.40 -12.20
C ASN A 3 15.69 10.80 -11.09
N MET A 4 14.79 9.89 -11.49
CA MET A 4 14.03 9.08 -10.54
C MET A 4 15.02 8.38 -9.62
N THR A 5 14.91 8.65 -8.32
CA THR A 5 15.84 8.07 -7.35
C THR A 5 15.59 6.57 -7.27
N LYS A 6 16.61 5.78 -6.92
CA LYS A 6 16.43 4.33 -6.68
C LYS A 6 15.31 4.04 -5.66
N ARG A 7 15.07 4.96 -4.72
CA ARG A 7 14.00 4.83 -3.73
C ARG A 7 12.62 4.94 -4.36
N GLU A 8 12.47 5.89 -5.28
CA GLU A 8 11.22 6.11 -6.01
C GLU A 8 10.93 4.98 -6.99
N ALA A 9 11.95 4.49 -7.70
CA ALA A 9 11.83 3.30 -8.54
C ALA A 9 11.34 2.08 -7.73
N ASN A 10 11.99 1.79 -6.59
CA ASN A 10 11.57 0.70 -5.71
C ASN A 10 10.15 0.90 -5.15
N TRP A 11 9.77 2.14 -4.85
CA TRP A 11 8.42 2.47 -4.37
C TRP A 11 7.38 2.20 -5.47
N GLN A 12 7.66 2.64 -6.70
CA GLN A 12 6.79 2.41 -7.85
C GLN A 12 6.68 0.92 -8.22
N GLU A 13 7.77 0.15 -8.12
CA GLU A 13 7.73 -1.31 -8.33
C GLU A 13 6.82 -1.97 -7.30
N SER A 14 7.00 -1.65 -6.01
CA SER A 14 6.14 -2.18 -4.93
C SER A 14 4.66 -1.80 -5.13
N TYR A 15 4.41 -0.57 -5.60
CA TYR A 15 3.06 -0.11 -5.95
C TYR A 15 2.46 -0.92 -7.08
N LYS A 16 3.19 -1.09 -8.20
CA LYS A 16 2.73 -1.85 -9.38
C LYS A 16 2.45 -3.31 -9.04
N GLU A 17 3.33 -3.95 -8.27
CA GLU A 17 3.15 -5.33 -7.83
C GLU A 17 1.90 -5.49 -6.95
N LEU A 18 1.68 -4.56 -6.03
CA LEU A 18 0.50 -4.59 -5.17
C LEU A 18 -0.78 -4.27 -5.95
N LEU A 19 -0.71 -3.31 -6.87
CA LEU A 19 -1.82 -2.93 -7.76
C LEU A 19 -2.26 -4.13 -8.59
N ALA A 20 -1.34 -4.78 -9.29
CA ALA A 20 -1.64 -5.96 -10.10
C ALA A 20 -2.28 -7.08 -9.26
N TYR A 21 -1.81 -7.26 -8.01
CA TYR A 21 -2.42 -8.22 -7.10
C TYR A 21 -3.84 -7.84 -6.69
N VAL A 22 -4.09 -6.57 -6.39
CA VAL A 22 -5.41 -6.05 -6.04
C VAL A 22 -6.35 -6.11 -7.25
N GLU A 23 -5.86 -5.87 -8.47
CA GLU A 23 -6.68 -6.00 -9.67
C GLU A 23 -7.04 -7.46 -9.99
N GLU A 24 -6.11 -8.40 -9.77
CA GLU A 24 -6.35 -9.83 -9.97
C GLU A 24 -7.25 -10.45 -8.89
N HIS A 25 -7.07 -10.07 -7.62
CA HIS A 25 -7.74 -10.71 -6.48
C HIS A 25 -8.80 -9.85 -5.79
N GLY A 26 -8.83 -8.54 -6.00
CA GLY A 26 -9.70 -7.58 -5.31
C GLY A 26 -9.31 -7.28 -3.86
N GLN A 27 -8.22 -7.84 -3.35
CA GLN A 27 -7.80 -7.75 -1.95
C GLN A 27 -6.28 -7.74 -1.79
N LEU A 28 -5.80 -7.36 -0.59
CA LEU A 28 -4.38 -7.42 -0.24
C LEU A 28 -3.89 -8.86 -0.05
N PRO A 29 -2.58 -9.11 -0.26
CA PRO A 29 -1.99 -10.42 0.01
C PRO A 29 -2.11 -10.76 1.50
N ASN A 30 -2.48 -12.02 1.79
CA ASN A 30 -2.65 -12.50 3.17
C ASN A 30 -1.32 -13.02 3.74
N LYS A 31 -1.16 -12.98 5.07
CA LYS A 31 0.00 -13.48 5.83
C LYS A 31 0.38 -14.94 5.52
N LYS A 32 -0.56 -15.74 5.01
CA LYS A 32 -0.33 -17.14 4.61
C LYS A 32 0.52 -17.28 3.33
N LYS A 33 0.63 -16.23 2.51
CA LYS A 33 1.53 -16.22 1.34
C LYS A 33 2.84 -15.55 1.73
N ALA A 34 3.79 -16.36 2.20
CA ALA A 34 5.12 -15.88 2.61
C ALA A 34 5.81 -15.05 1.52
N ASP A 35 5.61 -15.43 0.26
CA ASP A 35 6.12 -14.76 -0.94
C ASP A 35 5.67 -13.29 -1.06
N LYS A 36 4.45 -12.96 -0.60
CA LYS A 36 3.87 -11.60 -0.71
C LYS A 36 3.82 -10.84 0.61
N ARG A 37 4.55 -11.32 1.63
CA ARG A 37 4.62 -10.69 2.95
C ARG A 37 5.30 -9.31 2.89
N GLY A 38 6.25 -9.13 1.97
CA GLY A 38 6.92 -7.85 1.72
C GLY A 38 5.92 -6.76 1.29
N LEU A 39 5.06 -7.05 0.33
CA LEU A 39 4.04 -6.12 -0.17
C LEU A 39 3.02 -5.73 0.91
N LEU A 40 2.61 -6.68 1.76
CA LEU A 40 1.72 -6.39 2.88
C LEU A 40 2.38 -5.45 3.91
N ASN A 41 3.64 -5.70 4.25
CA ASN A 41 4.40 -4.83 5.15
C ASN A 41 4.60 -3.44 4.55
N TRP A 42 4.92 -3.36 3.26
CA TRP A 42 5.05 -2.11 2.52
C TRP A 42 3.74 -1.31 2.56
N TRP A 43 2.59 -1.95 2.32
CA TRP A 43 1.29 -1.30 2.42
C TRP A 43 1.02 -0.74 3.82
N LYS A 44 1.27 -1.54 4.87
CA LYS A 44 1.07 -1.11 6.26
C LYS A 44 1.96 0.08 6.63
N TYR A 45 3.23 0.03 6.25
CA TYR A 45 4.19 1.10 6.47
C TYR A 45 3.71 2.40 5.80
N ASN A 46 3.39 2.35 4.51
CA ASN A 46 2.94 3.51 3.75
C ASN A 46 1.61 4.08 4.27
N LYS A 47 0.66 3.22 4.68
CA LYS A 47 -0.57 3.66 5.34
C LYS A 47 -0.30 4.40 6.66
N LYS A 48 0.66 3.94 7.47
CA LYS A 48 1.07 4.63 8.71
C LYS A 48 1.69 5.99 8.40
N GLN A 49 2.57 6.05 7.40
CA GLN A 49 3.22 7.30 6.98
C GLN A 49 2.22 8.31 6.40
N MET A 50 1.23 7.84 5.64
CA MET A 50 0.11 8.64 5.13
C MET A 50 -0.71 9.25 6.28
N LYS A 51 -1.09 8.43 7.28
CA LYS A 51 -1.77 8.92 8.48
C LYS A 51 -0.93 9.91 9.30
N ALA A 52 0.39 9.75 9.26
CA ALA A 52 1.32 10.64 9.94
C ALA A 52 1.62 11.94 9.15
N GLY A 53 1.07 12.11 7.95
CA GLY A 53 1.35 13.29 7.09
C GLY A 53 2.80 13.36 6.61
N LYS A 54 3.49 12.23 6.54
CA LYS A 54 4.92 12.13 6.12
C LYS A 54 5.09 11.70 4.66
N LEU A 55 3.99 11.51 3.95
CA LEU A 55 3.97 11.14 2.54
C LEU A 55 3.69 12.37 1.70
N ASP A 56 4.38 12.52 0.57
CA ASP A 56 4.02 13.47 -0.47
C ASP A 56 2.61 13.20 -1.02
N ASP A 57 1.97 14.27 -1.49
CA ASP A 57 0.63 14.24 -2.09
C ASP A 57 0.52 13.20 -3.23
N GLU A 58 1.54 13.08 -4.08
CA GLU A 58 1.55 12.10 -5.18
C GLU A 58 1.47 10.66 -4.66
N HIS A 59 2.34 10.32 -3.71
CA HIS A 59 2.35 9.00 -3.09
C HIS A 59 1.04 8.71 -2.34
N MET A 60 0.46 9.74 -1.71
CA MET A 60 -0.81 9.63 -1.01
C MET A 60 -1.94 9.32 -1.98
N GLN A 61 -2.03 10.04 -3.10
CA GLN A 61 -3.04 9.79 -4.13
C GLN A 61 -2.97 8.38 -4.70
N LEU A 62 -1.76 7.88 -4.97
CA LEU A 62 -1.57 6.50 -5.44
C LEU A 62 -2.05 5.47 -4.41
N LEU A 63 -1.77 5.66 -3.12
CA LEU A 63 -2.26 4.76 -2.07
C LEU A 63 -3.78 4.82 -1.90
N ILE A 64 -4.39 5.99 -2.10
CA ILE A 64 -5.84 6.17 -2.08
C ILE A 64 -6.47 5.43 -3.27
N GLU A 65 -5.94 5.60 -4.48
CA GLU A 65 -6.39 4.89 -5.67
C GLU A 65 -6.29 3.36 -5.49
N LEU A 66 -5.15 2.88 -4.99
CA LEU A 66 -4.97 1.45 -4.68
C LEU A 66 -5.91 0.98 -3.57
N SER A 67 -6.29 1.87 -2.66
CA SER A 67 -7.28 1.57 -1.64
C SER A 67 -8.70 1.48 -2.18
N ASP A 68 -9.07 2.37 -3.09
CA ASP A 68 -10.37 2.41 -3.75
C ASP A 68 -10.59 1.15 -4.61
N LYS A 69 -9.56 0.71 -5.33
CA LYS A 69 -9.57 -0.55 -6.10
C LYS A 69 -9.79 -1.79 -5.23
N ARG A 70 -9.59 -1.71 -3.91
CA ARG A 70 -9.94 -2.82 -3.01
C ARG A 70 -11.44 -2.80 -2.74
N ARG A 71 -12.12 -3.80 -3.30
CA ARG A 71 -13.57 -4.04 -3.18
C ARG A 71 -14.12 -4.19 -1.74
N VAL A 72 -13.27 -4.13 -0.70
CA VAL A 72 -13.61 -4.38 0.72
C VAL A 72 -13.06 -3.29 1.65
N HIS A 73 -12.97 -2.02 1.22
CA HIS A 73 -12.47 -0.94 2.11
C HIS A 73 -13.51 0.11 2.51
N LEU A 74 -14.68 -0.33 2.99
CA LEU A 74 -15.60 0.55 3.75
C LEU A 74 -16.16 -0.08 5.05
N LEU A 75 -15.74 -1.29 5.44
CA LEU A 75 -16.32 -1.98 6.61
C LEU A 75 -15.42 -2.07 7.86
N PHE A 76 -14.14 -1.68 7.78
CA PHE A 76 -13.19 -1.86 8.91
C PHE A 76 -12.25 -0.67 9.09
N ALA A 77 -12.70 0.55 8.77
CA ALA A 77 -11.92 1.77 9.05
C ALA A 77 -12.03 2.23 10.52
N ASP A 78 -12.88 1.57 11.31
CA ASP A 78 -12.97 1.76 12.75
C ASP A 78 -12.48 0.49 13.48
N GLU A 79 -11.77 0.72 14.58
CA GLU A 79 -11.24 -0.25 15.55
C GLU A 79 -9.86 -0.90 15.34
N SER A 80 -9.09 -0.82 16.43
CA SER A 80 -7.77 -1.41 16.71
C SER A 80 -6.59 -0.58 16.16
N GLY A 81 -6.05 0.39 16.90
CA GLY A 81 -5.62 0.25 18.30
C GLY A 81 -4.28 -0.49 18.30
N ASP A 82 -3.26 0.19 18.80
CA ASP A 82 -1.94 -0.32 19.15
C ASP A 82 -1.90 -1.82 19.47
N ASP A 83 -0.89 -2.51 18.96
CA ASP A 83 -0.16 -3.41 19.85
C ASP A 83 1.31 -3.46 19.43
N GLU A 84 2.10 -3.30 20.48
CA GLU A 84 3.54 -3.18 20.66
C GLU A 84 4.33 -4.39 20.14
#